data_AF-A0A1F3BCA3-F1
#
_entry.id   AF-A0A1F3BCA3-F1
#
_cell.length_a   1.000
_cell.length_b   1.000
_cell.length_c   1.000
_cell.angle_alpha   90.00
_cell.angle_beta   90.00
_cell.angle_gamma   90.00
#
_symmetry.space_group_name_H-M   'P 1'
#
loop_
_entity.id
_entity.type
_entity.pdbx_description
1 polymer ?
#
loop_
_entity_poly.entity_id
_entity_poly.type
_entity_poly.pdbx_seq_one_letter_code
_entity_poly.pdbx_strand_id
1 'polypeptide(L)'
;MPLTDQADRRLLLLGILLLGLALSVMVYYWITIPNENSFGERYVNSEVPLIFPFFVIMSFKPITLTVYLIFTGVLLILEAIKERLRDRNTRPIKIILLLVAFASGYEVLWNFFAWFTAWQREGGVLDAIANTTHEYPILPANFNFATKIIFLIFALSLYGSLLLGKLERSKPTTH
;
A
#
# COMPACT_ATOMS: atom_id res chain seq x y z
N MET A 1 31.84 -2.54 -13.90
CA MET A 1 31.11 -2.63 -12.61
C MET A 1 30.57 -1.31 -11.99
N PRO A 2 30.61 -0.11 -12.62
CA PRO A 2 30.03 1.12 -12.02
C PRO A 2 28.56 1.43 -12.42
N LEU A 3 28.03 0.80 -13.47
CA LEU A 3 26.70 1.13 -14.01
C LEU A 3 25.54 0.63 -13.12
N THR A 4 25.72 -0.50 -12.44
CA THR A 4 24.71 -1.07 -11.53
C THR A 4 24.54 -0.21 -10.27
N ASP A 5 25.64 0.24 -9.68
CA ASP A 5 25.62 1.07 -8.47
C ASP A 5 24.95 2.44 -8.69
N GLN A 6 25.14 3.03 -9.88
CA GLN A 6 24.46 4.29 -10.24
C GLN A 6 22.96 4.09 -10.48
N ALA A 7 22.55 2.98 -11.10
CA ALA A 7 21.14 2.65 -11.31
C ALA A 7 20.42 2.37 -9.99
N ASP A 8 21.03 1.56 -9.11
CA ASP A 8 20.49 1.22 -7.79
C ASP A 8 20.34 2.47 -6.92
N ARG A 9 21.31 3.39 -6.97
CA ARG A 9 21.21 4.67 -6.27
C ARG A 9 20.05 5.54 -6.78
N ARG A 10 19.77 5.55 -8.09
CA ARG A 10 18.62 6.28 -8.66
C ARG A 10 17.30 5.66 -8.22
N LEU A 11 17.18 4.34 -8.24
CA LEU A 11 15.99 3.63 -7.76
C LEU A 11 15.75 3.90 -6.28
N LEU A 12 16.80 3.86 -5.46
CA LEU A 12 16.73 4.16 -4.04
C LEU A 12 16.24 5.60 -3.78
N LEU A 13 16.82 6.58 -4.47
CA LEU A 13 16.43 7.98 -4.33
C LEU A 13 14.99 8.22 -4.79
N LEU A 14 14.59 7.64 -5.92
CA LEU A 14 13.22 7.73 -6.41
C LEU A 14 12.24 7.10 -5.42
N GLY A 15 12.57 5.94 -4.88
CA GLY A 15 11.75 5.27 -3.87
C GLY A 15 11.57 6.12 -2.61
N ILE A 16 12.67 6.70 -2.08
CA ILE A 16 12.62 7.61 -0.93
C ILE A 16 11.77 8.85 -1.24
N LEU A 17 11.90 9.43 -2.43
CA LEU A 17 11.11 10.59 -2.85
C LEU A 17 9.61 10.27 -2.90
N LEU A 18 9.23 9.11 -3.43
CA LEU A 18 7.83 8.68 -3.45
C LEU A 18 7.28 8.45 -2.03
N LEU A 19 8.07 7.88 -1.12
CA LEU A 19 7.67 7.74 0.29
C LEU A 19 7.53 9.11 0.98
N GLY A 20 8.43 10.05 0.69
CA GLY A 20 8.32 11.43 1.16
C GLY A 20 7.06 12.12 0.65
N LEU A 21 6.68 11.88 -0.61
CA LEU A 21 5.44 12.39 -1.19
C LEU A 21 4.19 11.73 -0.58
N ALA A 22 4.22 10.43 -0.31
CA ALA A 22 3.14 9.76 0.43
C ALA A 22 2.96 10.37 1.82
N LEU A 23 4.05 10.61 2.54
CA LEU A 23 4.03 11.25 3.85
C LEU A 23 3.48 12.68 3.76
N SER A 24 3.90 13.46 2.77
CA SER A 24 3.41 14.83 2.62
C SER A 24 1.91 14.89 2.32
N VAL A 25 1.38 13.97 1.50
CA VAL A 25 -0.08 13.84 1.29
C VAL A 25 -0.79 13.54 2.60
N MET A 26 -0.29 12.58 3.38
CA MET A 26 -0.91 12.23 4.67
C MET A 26 -0.87 13.41 5.66
N VAL A 27 0.27 14.09 5.78
CA VAL A 27 0.42 15.27 6.66
C VAL A 27 -0.46 16.43 6.20
N TYR A 28 -0.56 16.68 4.89
CA TYR A 28 -1.42 17.73 4.35
C TYR A 28 -2.88 17.53 4.79
N TYR A 29 -3.45 16.35 4.53
CA TYR A 29 -4.85 16.08 4.90
C TYR A 29 -5.07 15.95 6.41
N TRP A 30 -4.05 15.56 7.18
CA TRP A 30 -4.10 15.60 8.64
C TRP A 30 -4.28 17.04 9.16
N ILE A 31 -3.59 18.00 8.55
CA ILE A 31 -3.63 19.42 8.94
C ILE A 31 -4.89 20.11 8.40
N THR A 32 -5.26 19.89 7.14
CA THR A 32 -6.37 20.60 6.50
C THR A 32 -7.75 20.08 6.93
N ILE A 33 -7.84 18.83 7.41
CA ILE A 33 -9.07 18.19 7.88
C ILE A 33 -8.80 17.62 9.27
N PRO A 34 -8.84 18.47 10.32
CA PRO A 34 -8.45 18.07 11.67
C PRO A 34 -9.47 17.15 12.34
N ASN A 35 -10.75 17.27 11.95
CA ASN A 35 -11.86 16.51 12.52
C ASN A 35 -12.29 15.38 11.57
N GLU A 36 -12.50 14.19 12.13
CA GLU A 36 -13.04 13.03 11.42
C GLU A 36 -14.06 12.32 12.32
N ASN A 37 -15.15 11.78 11.73
CA ASN A 37 -16.14 11.00 12.48
C ASN A 37 -15.69 9.53 12.61
N SER A 38 -14.82 9.09 11.69
CA SER A 38 -14.20 7.78 11.67
C SER A 38 -12.72 7.88 11.26
N PHE A 39 -11.90 7.00 11.81
CA PHE A 39 -10.46 6.98 11.54
C PHE A 39 -10.21 6.79 10.03
N GLY A 40 -9.48 7.74 9.45
CA GLY A 40 -9.07 7.67 8.05
C GLY A 40 -10.08 8.25 7.06
N GLU A 41 -11.25 8.69 7.53
CA GLU A 41 -12.28 9.36 6.72
C GLU A 41 -11.75 10.60 6.01
N ARG A 42 -10.86 11.36 6.68
CA ARG A 42 -10.22 12.56 6.09
C ARG A 42 -9.50 12.28 4.77
N TYR A 43 -8.99 11.05 4.60
CA TYR A 43 -8.27 10.63 3.41
C TYR A 43 -9.17 10.01 2.33
N VAL A 44 -10.47 9.90 2.59
CA VAL A 44 -11.48 9.28 1.71
C VAL A 44 -12.52 10.30 1.26
N ASN A 45 -12.88 11.27 2.09
CA ASN A 45 -13.91 12.25 1.75
C ASN A 45 -13.43 13.36 0.82
N SER A 46 -12.12 13.59 0.73
CA SER A 46 -11.56 14.56 -0.20
C SER A 46 -11.20 13.98 -1.55
N GLU A 47 -11.16 14.83 -2.55
CA GLU A 47 -10.70 14.49 -3.90
C GLU A 47 -9.43 15.26 -4.24
N VAL A 48 -8.45 14.55 -4.79
CA VAL A 48 -7.24 15.14 -5.37
C VAL A 48 -7.50 15.29 -6.87
N PRO A 49 -7.68 16.51 -7.40
CA PRO A 49 -7.78 16.72 -8.83
C PRO A 49 -6.40 16.46 -9.46
N LEU A 50 -6.27 15.36 -10.19
CA LEU A 50 -5.07 15.06 -10.95
C LEU A 50 -5.28 15.47 -12.40
N ILE A 51 -4.56 16.50 -12.84
CA ILE A 51 -4.54 16.94 -14.24
C ILE A 51 -3.56 16.03 -14.99
N PHE A 52 -4.05 14.93 -15.55
CA PHE A 52 -3.30 14.11 -16.51
C PHE A 52 -3.59 14.60 -17.94
N PRO A 53 -2.60 14.68 -18.85
CA PRO A 53 -2.78 15.33 -20.14
C PRO A 53 -3.71 14.62 -21.14
N PHE A 54 -4.28 13.44 -20.84
CA PHE A 54 -5.04 12.66 -21.81
C PHE A 54 -6.32 11.96 -21.31
N PHE A 55 -6.74 12.12 -20.05
CA PHE A 55 -8.01 11.55 -19.57
C PHE A 55 -8.74 12.49 -18.61
N VAL A 56 -10.07 12.47 -18.71
CA VAL A 56 -11.05 13.14 -17.85
C VAL A 56 -10.66 12.98 -16.38
N ILE A 57 -10.67 14.10 -15.66
CA ILE A 57 -10.31 14.29 -14.24
C ILE A 57 -10.71 13.06 -13.41
N MET A 58 -9.78 12.12 -13.21
CA MET A 58 -9.94 11.08 -12.20
C MET A 58 -9.51 11.69 -10.88
N SER A 59 -10.49 12.12 -10.09
CA SER A 59 -10.31 12.49 -8.69
C SER A 59 -9.80 11.27 -7.92
N PHE A 60 -8.53 11.28 -7.51
CA PHE A 60 -8.03 10.24 -6.60
C PHE A 60 -8.41 10.61 -5.17
N LYS A 61 -8.97 9.66 -4.41
CA LYS A 61 -9.01 9.82 -2.96
C LYS A 61 -7.57 9.86 -2.43
N PRO A 62 -7.23 10.76 -1.48
CA PRO A 62 -5.88 10.88 -0.94
C PRO A 62 -5.25 9.55 -0.53
N ILE A 63 -6.03 8.68 0.12
CA ILE A 63 -5.56 7.35 0.52
C ILE A 63 -5.12 6.48 -0.67
N THR A 64 -5.78 6.61 -1.83
CA THR A 64 -5.45 5.83 -3.02
C THR A 64 -4.10 6.27 -3.57
N LEU A 65 -3.87 7.58 -3.65
CA LEU A 65 -2.58 8.13 -4.06
C LEU A 65 -1.48 7.70 -3.09
N THR A 66 -1.72 7.81 -1.78
CA THR A 66 -0.77 7.36 -0.75
C THR A 66 -0.42 5.88 -0.91
N VAL A 67 -1.40 5.00 -1.11
CA VAL A 67 -1.15 3.56 -1.30
C VAL A 67 -0.27 3.28 -2.52
N TYR A 68 -0.53 3.94 -3.65
CA TYR A 68 0.31 3.78 -4.85
C TYR A 68 1.73 4.28 -4.63
N LEU A 69 1.89 5.45 -4.02
CA LEU A 69 3.19 6.02 -3.70
C LEU A 69 3.99 5.13 -2.75
N ILE A 70 3.36 4.60 -1.69
CA ILE A 70 4.02 3.67 -0.76
C ILE A 70 4.40 2.38 -1.48
N PHE A 71 3.47 1.76 -2.21
CA PHE A 71 3.72 0.51 -2.90
C PHE A 71 4.90 0.64 -3.87
N THR A 72 4.84 1.60 -4.78
CA THR A 72 5.90 1.84 -5.76
C THR A 72 7.22 2.24 -5.08
N GLY A 73 7.17 3.11 -4.07
CA GLY A 73 8.35 3.55 -3.33
C GLY A 73 9.09 2.39 -2.67
N VAL A 74 8.36 1.50 -1.98
CA VAL A 74 8.96 0.32 -1.34
C VAL A 74 9.51 -0.66 -2.38
N LEU A 75 8.82 -0.91 -3.49
CA LEU A 75 9.29 -1.78 -4.57
C LEU A 75 10.63 -1.30 -5.14
N LEU A 76 10.76 0.00 -5.43
CA LEU A 76 12.00 0.59 -5.94
C LEU A 76 13.15 0.44 -4.93
N ILE A 77 12.88 0.65 -3.64
CA ILE A 77 13.88 0.47 -2.58
C ILE A 77 14.31 -1.00 -2.51
N LEU A 78 13.36 -1.94 -2.52
CA LEU A 78 13.65 -3.38 -2.46
C LEU A 78 14.49 -3.84 -3.66
N GLU A 79 14.17 -3.37 -4.87
CA GLU A 79 14.96 -3.66 -6.07
C GLU A 79 16.37 -3.07 -5.98
N ALA A 80 16.52 -1.85 -5.47
CA ALA A 80 17.83 -1.20 -5.30
C ALA A 80 18.74 -1.90 -4.28
N ILE A 81 18.17 -2.59 -3.28
CA ILE A 81 18.94 -3.26 -2.23
C ILE A 81 18.99 -4.78 -2.39
N LYS A 82 18.45 -5.35 -3.47
CA LYS A 82 18.28 -6.80 -3.61
C LYS A 82 19.59 -7.58 -3.53
N GLU A 83 20.69 -7.06 -4.09
CA GLU A 83 22.00 -7.71 -4.00
C GLU A 83 22.52 -7.72 -2.56
N ARG A 84 22.25 -6.66 -1.78
CA ARG A 84 22.59 -6.63 -0.34
C ARG A 84 21.75 -7.59 0.48
N LEU A 85 20.53 -7.89 0.04
CA LEU A 85 19.65 -8.87 0.67
C LEU A 85 20.05 -10.31 0.30
N ARG A 86 20.64 -10.51 -0.88
CA ARG A 86 21.06 -11.83 -1.39
C ARG A 86 22.04 -12.51 -0.45
N ASP A 87 22.94 -11.79 0.20
CA ASP A 87 23.95 -12.42 1.08
C ASP A 87 23.45 -12.63 2.53
N ARG A 88 22.25 -12.16 2.87
CA ARG A 88 21.70 -12.28 4.23
C ARG A 88 20.85 -13.54 4.41
N ASN A 89 20.70 -13.99 5.66
CA ASN A 89 19.71 -15.01 6.01
C ASN A 89 18.31 -14.36 6.08
N THR A 90 17.61 -14.38 4.96
CA THR A 90 16.28 -13.76 4.80
C THR A 90 15.13 -14.73 5.10
N ARG A 91 15.42 -15.98 5.46
CA ARG A 91 14.41 -17.03 5.65
C ARG A 91 13.38 -16.70 6.73
N PRO A 92 13.75 -16.21 7.94
CA PRO A 92 12.77 -15.82 8.95
C PRO A 92 11.87 -14.67 8.47
N ILE A 93 12.47 -13.67 7.80
CA ILE A 93 11.74 -12.52 7.25
C ILE A 93 10.73 -12.99 6.21
N LYS A 94 11.13 -13.87 5.29
CA LYS A 94 10.24 -14.45 4.28
C LYS A 94 9.04 -15.17 4.92
N ILE A 95 9.26 -15.95 5.98
CA ILE A 95 8.19 -16.65 6.70
C ILE A 95 7.21 -15.64 7.34
N ILE A 96 7.74 -14.60 7.98
CA ILE A 96 6.91 -13.53 8.56
C ILE A 96 6.09 -12.84 7.47
N LEU A 97 6.71 -12.48 6.34
CA LEU A 97 6.02 -11.85 5.21
C LEU A 97 4.93 -12.76 4.62
N LEU A 98 5.17 -14.07 4.54
CA LEU A 98 4.14 -15.03 4.12
C LEU A 98 2.98 -15.13 5.12
N LEU A 99 3.26 -15.12 6.42
CA LEU A 99 2.22 -15.09 7.45
C LEU A 99 1.38 -13.82 7.37
N VAL A 100 2.04 -12.66 7.21
CA VAL A 100 1.35 -11.37 7.04
C VAL A 100 0.53 -11.38 5.75
N ALA A 101 1.06 -11.89 4.64
CA ALA A 101 0.34 -12.03 3.39
C ALA A 101 -0.87 -12.98 3.52
N PHE A 102 -0.76 -14.06 4.29
CA PHE A 102 -1.88 -14.96 4.56
C PHE A 102 -2.98 -14.26 5.36
N ALA A 103 -2.64 -13.61 6.47
CA ALA A 103 -3.59 -12.90 7.32
C ALA A 103 -4.26 -11.73 6.57
N SER A 104 -3.48 -10.88 5.91
CA SER A 104 -4.02 -9.77 5.11
C SER A 104 -4.76 -10.24 3.85
N GLY A 105 -4.40 -11.40 3.28
CA GLY A 105 -5.12 -11.99 2.16
C GLY A 105 -6.52 -12.46 2.53
N TYR A 106 -6.70 -13.02 3.73
CA TYR A 106 -8.02 -13.29 4.29
C TYR A 106 -8.85 -12.01 4.39
N GLU A 107 -8.27 -10.94 4.95
CA GLU A 107 -8.94 -9.64 5.08
C GLU A 107 -9.27 -9.01 3.71
N VAL A 108 -8.41 -9.16 2.70
CA VAL A 108 -8.70 -8.71 1.33
C VAL A 108 -9.95 -9.40 0.78
N LEU A 109 -10.03 -10.74 0.93
CA LEU A 109 -11.19 -11.51 0.47
C LEU A 109 -12.45 -11.13 1.25
N TRP A 110 -12.34 -11.01 2.57
CA TRP A 110 -13.46 -10.59 3.41
C TRP A 110 -13.96 -9.19 3.03
N ASN A 111 -13.05 -8.22 2.88
CA ASN A 111 -13.38 -6.85 2.46
C ASN A 111 -14.02 -6.83 1.07
N PHE A 112 -13.58 -7.68 0.15
CA PHE A 112 -14.20 -7.82 -1.16
C PHE A 112 -15.67 -8.27 -1.05
N PHE A 113 -15.95 -9.31 -0.27
CA PHE A 113 -17.34 -9.77 -0.04
C PHE A 113 -18.17 -8.73 0.72
N ALA A 114 -17.60 -8.05 1.71
CA ALA A 114 -18.26 -6.99 2.46
C ALA A 114 -18.65 -5.82 1.56
N TRP A 115 -17.77 -5.43 0.62
CA TRP A 115 -18.06 -4.42 -0.41
C TRP A 115 -19.25 -4.80 -1.28
N PHE A 116 -19.29 -6.03 -1.80
CA PHE A 116 -20.42 -6.49 -2.63
C PHE A 116 -21.73 -6.57 -1.85
N THR A 117 -21.65 -6.99 -0.59
CA THR A 117 -22.83 -7.05 0.30
C THR A 117 -23.38 -5.65 0.58
N ALA A 118 -22.50 -4.68 0.86
CA ALA A 118 -22.90 -3.28 1.06
C ALA A 118 -23.46 -2.68 -0.24
N TRP A 119 -22.85 -2.97 -1.39
CA TRP A 119 -23.32 -2.51 -2.70
C TRP A 119 -24.73 -2.98 -3.02
N GLN A 120 -25.05 -4.23 -2.71
CA GLN A 120 -26.38 -4.78 -2.87
C GLN A 120 -27.41 -4.14 -1.92
N ARG A 121 -27.03 -3.79 -0.69
CA ARG A 121 -27.91 -3.15 0.30
C ARG A 121 -28.20 -1.69 -0.01
N GLU A 122 -27.20 -0.93 -0.46
CA GLU A 122 -27.27 0.51 -0.74
C GLU A 122 -27.79 0.83 -2.15
N GLY A 123 -28.34 -0.16 -2.87
CA GLY A 123 -28.90 0.05 -4.21
C GLY A 123 -27.88 0.50 -5.26
N GLY A 124 -26.59 0.25 -5.03
CA GLY A 124 -25.54 0.55 -5.99
C GLY A 124 -24.81 1.88 -5.81
N VAL A 125 -25.13 2.68 -4.78
CA VAL A 125 -24.50 3.99 -4.54
C VAL A 125 -23.10 3.83 -3.92
N LEU A 126 -22.06 3.95 -4.75
CA LEU A 126 -20.65 3.74 -4.33
C LEU A 126 -20.19 4.67 -3.19
N ASP A 127 -20.66 5.91 -3.14
CA ASP A 127 -20.26 6.89 -2.12
C ASP A 127 -20.85 6.58 -0.73
N ALA A 128 -22.04 5.97 -0.68
CA ALA A 128 -22.64 5.53 0.59
C ALA A 128 -21.84 4.37 1.20
N ILE A 129 -21.35 3.46 0.36
CA ILE A 129 -20.51 2.32 0.75
C ILE A 129 -19.13 2.80 1.20
N ALA A 130 -18.62 3.86 0.57
CA ALA A 130 -17.29 4.39 0.81
C ALA A 130 -17.06 4.92 2.23
N ASN A 131 -18.13 5.24 2.94
CA ASN A 131 -18.12 5.82 4.28
C ASN A 131 -18.71 4.91 5.35
N THR A 132 -18.87 3.62 5.04
CA THR A 132 -19.22 2.62 6.05
C THR A 132 -18.12 2.52 7.11
N THR A 133 -18.51 2.28 8.36
CA THR A 133 -17.61 2.19 9.50
C THR A 133 -17.46 0.75 9.97
N HIS A 134 -16.25 0.38 10.38
CA HIS A 134 -16.05 -0.79 11.23
C HIS A 134 -16.31 -0.38 12.69
N GLU A 135 -17.15 -1.14 13.41
CA GLU A 135 -17.38 -0.93 14.83
C GLU A 135 -16.06 -1.15 15.60
N TYR A 136 -15.50 -0.06 16.13
CA TYR A 136 -14.34 -0.09 17.01
C TYR A 136 -14.65 0.74 18.26
N PRO A 137 -14.29 0.30 19.49
CA PRO A 137 -14.81 0.88 20.73
C PRO A 137 -14.46 2.34 21.00
N ILE A 138 -13.46 2.90 20.30
CA ILE A 138 -12.91 4.24 20.56
C ILE A 138 -13.21 5.19 19.39
N LEU A 139 -12.86 4.78 18.18
CA LEU A 139 -13.15 5.52 16.96
C LEU A 139 -13.37 4.49 15.84
N PRO A 140 -14.57 4.42 15.24
CA PRO A 140 -14.80 3.51 14.13
C PRO A 140 -13.81 3.79 12.99
N ALA A 141 -13.32 2.76 12.30
CA ALA A 141 -12.44 2.95 11.16
C ALA A 141 -13.26 3.08 9.87
N ASN A 142 -12.91 4.03 9.01
CA ASN A 142 -13.52 4.13 7.69
C ASN A 142 -13.16 2.89 6.86
N PHE A 143 -14.16 2.19 6.37
CA PHE A 143 -14.01 0.90 5.67
C PHE A 143 -13.14 1.01 4.43
N ASN A 144 -13.28 2.08 3.65
CA ASN A 144 -12.48 2.32 2.45
C ASN A 144 -11.02 2.58 2.74
N PHE A 145 -10.76 3.32 3.81
CA PHE A 145 -9.42 3.57 4.29
C PHE A 145 -8.78 2.25 4.73
N ALA A 146 -9.44 1.51 5.63
CA ALA A 146 -8.95 0.23 6.15
C ALA A 146 -8.68 -0.78 5.04
N THR A 147 -9.63 -0.94 4.12
CA THR A 147 -9.49 -1.83 2.95
C THR A 147 -8.23 -1.50 2.16
N LYS A 148 -8.00 -0.23 1.80
CA LYS A 148 -6.83 0.16 0.99
C LYS A 148 -5.51 -0.08 1.71
N ILE A 149 -5.45 0.15 3.03
CA ILE A 149 -4.28 -0.16 3.85
C ILE A 149 -4.03 -1.68 3.91
N ILE A 150 -5.08 -2.49 4.10
CA ILE A 150 -4.97 -3.95 4.12
C ILE A 150 -4.47 -4.48 2.77
N PHE A 151 -4.99 -3.96 1.65
CA PHE A 151 -4.51 -4.29 0.31
C PHE A 151 -3.03 -3.94 0.13
N LEU A 152 -2.58 -2.78 0.63
CA LEU A 152 -1.16 -2.39 0.60
C LEU A 152 -0.29 -3.36 1.41
N ILE A 153 -0.70 -3.71 2.63
CA ILE A 153 0.01 -4.67 3.49
C ILE A 153 0.12 -6.02 2.79
N PHE A 154 -0.97 -6.50 2.20
CA PHE A 154 -0.99 -7.75 1.44
C PHE A 154 -0.02 -7.70 0.26
N ALA A 155 -0.11 -6.67 -0.57
CA ALA A 155 0.71 -6.53 -1.77
C ALA A 155 2.21 -6.45 -1.46
N LEU A 156 2.60 -5.63 -0.47
CA LEU A 156 3.99 -5.51 -0.03
C LEU A 156 4.53 -6.81 0.58
N SER A 157 3.72 -7.48 1.40
CA SER A 157 4.13 -8.73 2.06
C SER A 157 4.30 -9.85 1.04
N LEU A 158 3.36 -9.97 0.09
CA LEU A 158 3.44 -10.94 -0.98
C LEU A 158 4.65 -10.64 -1.88
N TYR A 159 4.82 -9.40 -2.35
CA TYR A 159 5.96 -9.02 -3.19
C TYR A 159 7.29 -9.30 -2.48
N GLY A 160 7.44 -8.86 -1.23
CA GLY A 160 8.65 -9.08 -0.44
C GLY A 160 8.97 -10.56 -0.28
N SER A 161 7.98 -11.40 0.03
CA SER A 161 8.19 -12.84 0.14
C SER A 161 8.62 -13.50 -1.17
N LEU A 162 8.03 -13.09 -2.30
CA LEU A 162 8.37 -13.57 -3.64
C LEU A 162 9.79 -13.15 -4.04
N LEU A 163 10.16 -11.89 -3.77
CA LEU A 163 11.51 -11.38 -4.02
C LEU A 163 12.55 -12.17 -3.22
N LEU A 164 12.35 -12.34 -1.91
CA LEU A 164 13.25 -13.11 -1.06
C LEU A 164 13.35 -14.58 -1.52
N GLY A 165 12.23 -15.19 -1.93
CA GLY A 165 12.22 -16.54 -2.49
C GLY A 165 13.02 -16.66 -3.78
N LYS A 166 12.97 -15.67 -4.68
CA LYS A 166 13.81 -15.62 -5.88
C LYS A 166 15.29 -15.50 -5.53
N LEU A 167 15.64 -14.62 -4.57
CA LEU A 167 17.01 -14.42 -4.14
C LEU A 167 17.61 -15.69 -3.52
N GLU A 168 16.86 -16.39 -2.67
CA GLU A 168 17.29 -17.67 -2.07
C GLU A 168 17.57 -18.75 -3.12
N ARG A 169 16.70 -18.88 -4.14
CA ARG A 169 16.90 -19.83 -5.25
C ARG A 169 18.11 -19.49 -6.13
N SER A 170 18.50 -18.22 -6.17
CA SER A 170 19.62 -17.73 -6.97
C SER A 170 20.99 -17.82 -6.26
N LYS A 171 21.02 -18.20 -4.97
CA LYS A 171 22.28 -18.38 -4.25
C LYS A 171 22.97 -19.64 -4.78
N PRO A 172 24.26 -19.59 -5.16
CA PRO A 172 25.01 -20.80 -5.49
C PRO A 172 25.02 -21.71 -4.25
N THR A 173 24.71 -22.99 -4.43
CA THR A 173 24.88 -24.01 -3.39
C THR A 173 26.36 -24.09 -3.04
N THR A 174 26.75 -23.52 -1.91
CA THR A 174 28.04 -23.83 -1.28
C THR A 174 27.94 -25.27 -0.78
N HIS A 175 28.43 -26.21 -1.59
CA HIS A 175 28.79 -27.56 -1.16
C HIS A 175 30.08 -27.51 -0.35
#